data_AF-A0A7S1CP15-F1
#
_entry.id   AF-A0A7S1CP15-F1
#
_cell.length_a   1.000
_cell.length_b   1.000
_cell.length_c   1.000
_cell.angle_alpha   90.00
_cell.angle_beta   90.00
_cell.angle_gamma   90.00
#
_symmetry.space_group_name_H-M   'P 1'
#
loop_
_entity.id
_entity.type
_entity.pdbx_description
1 polymer ?
#
loop_
_entity_poly.entity_id
_entity_poly.type
_entity_poly.pdbx_seq_one_letter_code
_entity_poly.pdbx_strand_id
1 'polypeptide(L)'
;AAASSYAARLSKYDNRGVVGIPEAPETPRAVAAKASTLADWIAAAKHVVVHTGAGLSTSVGVPDFRGPRGVWTAEAEAKKARRRGKGGGSGGSRRRAAAARGSGDDAAGGGGGGAGG
;
A
#
# COMPACT_ATOMS: atom_id res chain seq x y z
N ALA A 1 -11.22 -14.26 1.49
CA ALA A 1 -11.74 -15.39 0.69
C ALA A 1 -12.94 -14.99 -0.19
N ALA A 2 -13.95 -14.26 0.30
CA ALA A 2 -15.11 -13.85 -0.52
C ALA A 2 -14.81 -12.74 -1.56
N ALA A 3 -14.14 -11.66 -1.16
CA ALA A 3 -13.87 -10.51 -2.04
C ALA A 3 -13.02 -10.85 -3.28
N SER A 4 -12.04 -11.76 -3.13
CA SER A 4 -11.18 -12.20 -4.24
C SER A 4 -11.91 -13.08 -5.27
N SER A 5 -12.87 -13.89 -4.83
CA SER A 5 -13.72 -14.69 -5.72
C SER A 5 -14.68 -13.79 -6.52
N TYR A 6 -15.24 -12.77 -5.85
CA TYR A 6 -16.10 -11.78 -6.50
C TYR A 6 -15.33 -10.95 -7.54
N ALA A 7 -14.11 -10.49 -7.22
CA ALA A 7 -13.26 -9.75 -8.14
C ALA A 7 -13.03 -10.47 -9.48
N ALA A 8 -12.86 -11.79 -9.45
CA ALA A 8 -12.58 -12.61 -10.62
C ALA A 8 -13.74 -12.67 -11.63
N ARG A 9 -14.96 -12.29 -11.21
CA ARG A 9 -16.16 -12.28 -12.05
C ARG A 9 -16.46 -10.91 -12.67
N LEU A 10 -15.71 -9.88 -12.29
CA LEU A 10 -15.88 -8.53 -12.82
C LEU A 10 -15.10 -8.36 -14.12
N SER A 11 -15.64 -7.57 -15.05
CA SER A 11 -14.90 -7.14 -16.23
C SER A 11 -13.68 -6.30 -15.81
N LYS A 12 -12.65 -6.32 -16.65
CA LYS A 12 -11.45 -5.53 -16.39
C LYS A 12 -11.82 -4.04 -16.39
N TYR A 13 -11.55 -3.38 -15.27
CA TYR A 13 -11.78 -1.96 -15.09
C TYR A 13 -10.58 -1.33 -14.38
N ASP A 14 -9.89 -0.43 -15.08
CA ASP A 14 -8.60 0.11 -14.64
C ASP A 14 -8.76 1.31 -13.69
N ASN A 15 -9.87 2.07 -13.77
CA ASN A 15 -10.07 3.27 -12.96
C ASN A 15 -10.89 3.02 -11.68
N ARG A 16 -10.27 2.43 -10.67
CA ARG A 16 -10.98 2.01 -9.43
C ARG A 16 -11.20 3.12 -8.40
N GLY A 17 -10.63 4.30 -8.64
CA GLY A 17 -10.64 5.44 -7.71
C GLY A 17 -9.78 5.20 -6.46
N VAL A 18 -10.02 5.99 -5.41
CA VAL A 18 -9.37 5.84 -4.10
C VAL A 18 -10.00 4.66 -3.37
N VAL A 19 -9.15 3.79 -2.81
CA VAL A 19 -9.55 2.55 -2.12
C VAL A 19 -8.92 2.48 -0.73
N GLY A 20 -9.59 1.83 0.21
CA GLY A 20 -9.06 1.52 1.53
C GLY A 20 -8.92 2.72 2.46
N ILE A 21 -9.73 3.77 2.28
CA ILE A 21 -9.77 4.90 3.20
C ILE A 21 -10.15 4.39 4.61
N PRO A 22 -9.43 4.77 5.68
CA PRO A 22 -9.78 4.38 7.04
C PRO A 22 -11.20 4.80 7.41
N GLU A 23 -11.92 3.92 8.10
CA GLU A 23 -13.20 4.27 8.69
C GLU A 23 -13.02 5.25 9.86
N ALA A 24 -13.92 6.22 9.96
CA ALA A 24 -13.92 7.24 11.01
C ALA A 24 -15.21 7.10 11.83
N PRO A 25 -15.24 6.26 12.88
CA PRO A 25 -16.43 6.06 13.69
C PRO A 25 -16.75 7.31 14.53
N GLU A 26 -18.03 7.63 14.64
CA GLU A 26 -18.52 8.72 15.49
C GLU A 26 -19.02 8.22 16.84
N THR A 27 -19.06 9.10 17.84
CA THR A 27 -19.61 8.74 19.17
C THR A 27 -21.12 8.47 19.09
N PRO A 28 -21.68 7.58 19.93
CA PRO A 28 -23.13 7.31 19.93
C PRO A 28 -23.98 8.57 20.10
N ARG A 29 -23.53 9.52 20.93
CA ARG A 29 -24.21 10.82 21.13
C ARG A 29 -24.24 11.64 19.84
N ALA A 30 -23.11 11.72 19.12
CA ALA A 30 -23.05 12.44 17.85
C ALA A 30 -23.96 11.80 16.79
N VAL A 31 -23.97 10.46 16.71
CA VAL A 31 -24.86 9.72 15.81
C VAL A 31 -26.32 10.01 16.14
N ALA A 32 -26.71 9.92 17.41
CA ALA A 32 -28.09 10.18 17.84
C ALA A 32 -28.55 11.61 17.52
N ALA A 33 -27.70 12.61 17.76
CA ALA A 33 -28.01 14.01 17.45
C ALA A 33 -28.23 14.23 15.94
N LYS A 34 -27.36 13.66 15.10
CA LYS A 34 -27.50 13.75 13.63
C LYS A 34 -28.71 12.97 13.11
N ALA A 35 -28.99 11.80 13.68
CA ALA A 35 -30.15 11.00 13.33
C ALA A 35 -31.47 11.74 13.65
N SER A 36 -31.54 12.43 14.80
CA SER A 36 -32.69 13.29 15.14
C SER A 36 -32.86 14.40 14.11
N THR A 37 -31.78 15.09 13.75
CA THR A 37 -31.82 16.17 12.74
C THR A 37 -32.29 15.65 11.37
N LEU A 38 -31.81 14.47 10.96
CA LEU A 38 -32.23 13.83 9.72
C LEU A 38 -33.72 13.44 9.76
N ALA A 39 -34.22 12.95 10.90
CA ALA A 39 -35.63 12.62 11.06
C ALA A 39 -36.53 13.86 10.89
N ASP A 40 -36.13 14.99 11.45
CA ASP A 40 -36.86 16.27 11.30
C ASP A 40 -36.90 16.70 9.82
N TRP A 41 -35.78 16.58 9.10
CA TRP A 41 -35.73 16.88 7.67
C TRP A 41 -36.61 15.96 6.83
N ILE A 42 -36.63 14.65 7.15
CA ILE A 42 -37.50 13.68 6.47
C ILE A 42 -38.97 14.01 6.72
N ALA A 43 -39.35 14.35 7.96
CA ALA A 43 -40.73 14.68 8.31
C ALA A 43 -41.24 15.95 7.62
N ALA A 44 -40.36 16.94 7.42
CA ALA A 44 -40.69 18.20 6.76
C ALA A 44 -40.68 18.12 5.22
N ALA A 45 -40.04 17.10 4.64
CA ALA A 45 -39.88 16.98 3.19
C ALA A 45 -41.17 16.51 2.51
N LYS A 46 -41.52 17.13 1.38
CA LYS A 46 -42.62 16.67 0.52
C LYS A 46 -42.28 15.37 -0.23
N HIS A 47 -41.01 15.21 -0.60
CA HIS A 47 -40.48 14.06 -1.33
C HIS A 47 -39.07 13.74 -0.84
N VAL A 48 -38.78 12.45 -0.67
CA VAL A 48 -37.48 11.95 -0.21
C VAL A 48 -36.95 10.97 -1.24
N VAL A 49 -35.70 11.17 -1.67
CA VAL A 49 -34.96 10.26 -2.56
C VAL A 49 -33.73 9.77 -1.84
N VAL A 50 -33.52 8.45 -1.83
CA VAL A 50 -32.38 7.82 -1.16
C VAL A 50 -31.46 7.19 -2.19
N HIS A 51 -30.19 7.60 -2.21
CA HIS A 51 -29.16 6.98 -3.01
C HIS A 51 -28.37 5.98 -2.15
N THR A 52 -28.38 4.71 -2.54
CA THR A 52 -27.68 3.65 -1.82
C THR A 52 -26.51 3.12 -2.65
N GLY A 53 -25.54 2.51 -1.97
CA GLY A 53 -24.41 1.83 -2.58
C GLY A 53 -24.09 0.53 -1.86
N ALA A 54 -23.00 -0.13 -2.27
CA ALA A 54 -22.62 -1.46 -1.76
C ALA A 54 -22.45 -1.52 -0.23
N GLY A 55 -22.14 -0.40 0.42
CA GLY A 55 -21.97 -0.30 1.88
C GLY A 55 -23.18 -0.82 2.68
N LEU A 56 -24.41 -0.64 2.17
CA LEU A 56 -25.63 -1.07 2.85
C LEU A 56 -25.72 -2.60 2.99
N SER A 57 -25.17 -3.35 2.04
CA SER A 57 -25.23 -4.81 2.00
C SER A 57 -24.07 -5.49 2.75
N THR A 58 -23.15 -4.72 3.34
CA THR A 58 -22.00 -5.27 4.07
C THR A 58 -22.39 -6.00 5.35
N SER A 59 -23.47 -5.58 6.01
CA SER A 59 -24.00 -6.21 7.23
C SER A 59 -24.47 -7.65 7.00
N VAL A 60 -24.93 -7.97 5.78
CA VAL A 60 -25.35 -9.33 5.38
C VAL A 60 -24.25 -10.11 4.66
N GLY A 61 -23.00 -9.63 4.73
CA GLY A 61 -21.82 -10.34 4.24
C GLY A 61 -21.48 -10.12 2.76
N VAL A 62 -22.19 -9.23 2.06
CA VAL A 62 -21.80 -8.83 0.69
C VAL A 62 -20.71 -7.75 0.77
N PRO A 63 -19.49 -8.00 0.26
CA PRO A 63 -18.41 -7.03 0.37
C PRO A 63 -18.68 -5.79 -0.47
N ASP A 64 -18.25 -4.63 0.03
CA ASP A 64 -18.19 -3.41 -0.78
C ASP A 64 -16.99 -3.43 -1.74
N PHE A 65 -16.83 -2.36 -2.52
CA PHE A 65 -15.71 -2.24 -3.46
C PHE A 65 -14.49 -1.56 -2.86
N ARG A 66 -14.69 -0.47 -2.10
CA ARG A 66 -13.64 0.51 -1.79
C ARG A 66 -13.34 0.68 -0.30
N GLY A 67 -14.13 0.07 0.58
CA GLY A 67 -13.89 0.13 2.02
C GLY A 67 -12.58 -0.55 2.40
N PRO A 68 -12.17 -0.50 3.69
CA PRO A 68 -10.92 -1.12 4.16
C PRO A 68 -10.78 -2.60 3.79
N ARG A 69 -11.92 -3.31 3.69
CA ARG A 69 -12.00 -4.73 3.31
C ARG A 69 -12.69 -4.95 1.95
N GLY A 70 -12.79 -3.90 1.15
CA GLY A 70 -13.44 -3.91 -0.16
C GLY A 70 -12.71 -4.73 -1.20
N VAL A 71 -13.43 -5.13 -2.24
CA VAL A 71 -12.93 -5.95 -3.37
C VAL A 71 -11.70 -5.32 -4.03
N TRP A 72 -11.75 -4.03 -4.32
CA TRP A 72 -10.67 -3.32 -5.01
C TRP A 72 -9.50 -2.99 -4.08
N THR A 73 -9.80 -2.75 -2.79
CA THR A 73 -8.77 -2.60 -1.75
C THR A 73 -7.95 -3.89 -1.60
N ALA A 74 -8.61 -5.05 -1.52
CA ALA A 74 -7.95 -6.34 -1.41
C ALA A 74 -7.07 -6.66 -2.65
N GLU A 75 -7.55 -6.35 -3.86
CA GLU A 75 -6.78 -6.51 -5.08
C GLU A 75 -5.52 -5.60 -5.12
N ALA A 76 -5.67 -4.34 -4.71
CA ALA A 76 -4.56 -3.38 -4.65
C ALA A 76 -3.46 -3.85 -3.68
N GLU A 77 -3.84 -4.33 -2.49
CA GLU A 77 -2.90 -4.87 -1.51
C GLU A 77 -2.22 -6.15 -2.00
N ALA A 78 -2.95 -7.07 -2.64
CA ALA A 78 -2.37 -8.26 -3.25
C ALA A 78 -1.34 -7.92 -4.35
N LYS A 79 -1.63 -6.92 -5.19
CA LYS A 79 -0.70 -6.42 -6.21
C LYS A 79 0.54 -5.80 -5.58
N LYS A 80 0.39 -5.03 -4.51
CA LYS A 80 1.50 -4.41 -3.76
C LYS A 80 2.42 -5.45 -3.13
N ALA A 81 1.83 -6.48 -2.50
CA ALA A 81 2.58 -7.61 -1.93
C ALA A 81 3.39 -8.36 -3.00
N ARG A 82 2.78 -8.65 -4.16
CA ARG A 82 3.48 -9.29 -5.29
C ARG A 82 4.66 -8.46 -5.83
N ARG A 83 4.55 -7.13 -5.85
CA ARG A 83 5.64 -6.25 -6.28
C ARG A 83 6.81 -6.27 -5.29
N ARG A 84 6.54 -6.33 -3.98
CA ARG A 84 7.57 -6.41 -2.94
C ARG A 84 8.38 -7.71 -3.00
N GLY A 85 7.76 -8.83 -3.35
CA GLY A 85 8.46 -10.13 -3.49
C GLY A 85 9.38 -10.25 -4.70
N LYS A 86 9.25 -9.40 -5.73
CA LYS A 86 9.98 -9.50 -7.00
C LYS A 86 11.32 -8.74 -7.03
N GLY A 87 11.69 -8.05 -5.94
CA GLY A 87 12.90 -7.22 -5.84
C GLY A 87 14.15 -7.90 -5.24
N GLY A 88 14.10 -9.20 -4.93
CA GLY A 88 15.17 -9.91 -4.21
C GLY A 88 16.19 -10.68 -5.07
N GLY A 89 16.20 -10.53 -6.40
CA GLY A 89 17.01 -11.39 -7.27
C GLY A 89 17.66 -10.68 -8.46
N SER A 90 18.76 -9.96 -8.23
CA SER A 90 19.86 -9.81 -9.21
C SER A 90 21.14 -9.24 -8.55
N GLY A 91 21.65 -9.91 -7.51
CA GLY A 91 23.03 -9.71 -7.06
C GLY A 91 23.97 -10.60 -7.85
N GLY A 92 24.23 -10.23 -9.11
CA GLY A 92 25.16 -10.96 -9.98
C GLY A 92 26.54 -11.13 -9.33
N SER A 93 26.98 -12.38 -9.28
CA SER A 93 28.34 -12.87 -9.03
C SER A 93 29.42 -11.89 -9.53
N ARG A 94 30.00 -11.08 -8.63
CA ARG A 94 31.31 -10.48 -8.84
C ARG A 94 32.36 -11.43 -8.28
N ARG A 95 32.74 -12.43 -9.08
CA ARG A 95 34.01 -13.14 -8.93
C ARG A 95 35.12 -12.11 -9.16
N ARG A 96 35.83 -11.70 -8.11
CA ARG A 96 37.17 -11.10 -8.26
C ARG A 96 38.16 -12.26 -8.26
N ALA A 97 38.73 -12.53 -9.43
CA ALA A 97 39.88 -13.38 -9.61
C ALA A 97 41.11 -12.51 -9.90
N ALA A 98 42.28 -13.03 -9.50
CA ALA A 98 43.64 -12.61 -9.82
C ALA A 98 44.25 -11.43 -9.03
N ALA A 99 44.86 -11.76 -7.88
CA ALA A 99 46.13 -11.16 -7.48
C ALA A 99 47.22 -12.23 -7.66
N ALA A 100 48.03 -12.06 -8.69
CA ALA A 100 49.24 -12.82 -8.95
C ALA A 100 50.28 -11.88 -9.56
N ARG A 101 51.57 -12.13 -9.25
CA ARG A 101 52.82 -11.39 -9.55
C ARG A 101 53.21 -10.48 -8.37
N GLY A 102 54.26 -10.73 -7.56
CA GLY A 102 55.45 -11.58 -7.73
C GLY A 102 56.70 -10.70 -7.85
N SER A 103 57.76 -11.03 -7.10
CA SER A 103 59.16 -10.54 -7.09
C SER A 103 59.37 -9.04 -6.79
N GLY A 104 60.25 -8.60 -5.89
CA GLY A 104 61.57 -9.13 -5.52
C GLY A 104 62.62 -8.04 -5.81
N ASP A 105 63.57 -7.88 -4.89
CA ASP A 105 64.89 -7.24 -5.07
C ASP A 105 65.04 -5.74 -4.69
N ASP A 106 65.46 -5.57 -3.43
CA ASP A 106 66.70 -4.95 -2.95
C ASP A 106 67.35 -3.73 -3.67
N ALA A 107 67.77 -2.81 -2.79
CA ALA A 107 69.02 -2.02 -2.79
C ALA A 107 68.99 -0.52 -3.12
N ALA A 108 69.87 0.16 -2.38
CA ALA A 108 70.31 1.56 -2.41
C ALA A 108 69.30 2.59 -1.82
N GLY A 109 69.63 3.45 -0.86
CA GLY A 109 70.94 3.88 -0.33
C GLY A 109 70.98 5.41 -0.29
N GLY A 110 71.15 5.98 0.91
CA GLY A 110 71.90 7.22 1.11
C GLY A 110 71.16 8.57 1.14
N GLY A 111 71.32 9.27 2.29
CA GLY A 111 71.41 10.74 2.44
C GLY A 111 70.07 11.50 2.36
N GLY A 112 69.74 12.48 3.20
CA GLY A 112 70.48 13.28 4.17
C GLY A 112 69.78 14.65 4.30
N GLY A 113 69.77 15.22 5.51
CA GLY A 113 69.33 16.61 5.80
C GLY A 113 67.80 16.81 5.84
N GLY A 114 67.18 17.45 6.82
CA GLY A 114 67.64 18.48 7.73
C GLY A 114 66.74 19.72 7.52
N ALA A 115 65.97 20.09 8.54
CA ALA A 115 65.56 21.45 8.91
C ALA A 115 64.27 21.38 9.76
N GLY A 116 64.43 21.70 11.05
CA GLY A 116 63.31 22.04 11.91
C GLY A 116 62.84 23.47 11.63
N GLY A 117 61.58 23.68 11.96
CA GLY A 117 60.89 24.95 12.14
C GLY A 117 59.70 24.68 13.04
#